data_AF-A0A2N5IBI2-F1
#
_entry.id   AF-A0A2N5IBI2-F1
#
_cell.length_a   1.000
_cell.length_b   1.000
_cell.length_c   1.000
_cell.angle_alpha   90.00
_cell.angle_beta   90.00
_cell.angle_gamma   90.00
#
_symmetry.space_group_name_H-M   'P 1'
#
loop_
_entity.id
_entity.type
_entity.pdbx_description
1 polymer ?
#
loop_
_entity_poly.entity_id
_entity_poly.type
_entity_poly.pdbx_seq_one_letter_code
_entity_poly.pdbx_strand_id
1 'polypeptide(L)'
;MNKEFDKLVAEKVMGWTQIYTVGYPEPHTIAYKDEEGKTHSGFTPSVDLEDAWMALDKVCKDKNWRAIIDRNQTQTEVNFKNQMGADAQHYGIASTPMLAICLAVLETVGIVFEEEF
;
A
#
# COMPACT_ATOMS: atom_id res chain seq x y z
N MET A 1 11.94 2.88 7.53
CA MET A 1 10.64 3.45 7.17
C MET A 1 10.77 4.08 5.81
N ASN A 2 10.07 3.54 4.82
CA ASN A 2 10.24 3.95 3.44
C ASN A 2 9.15 4.97 3.09
N LYS A 3 9.35 6.21 3.58
CA LYS A 3 8.34 7.29 3.60
C LYS A 3 7.70 7.59 2.25
N GLU A 4 8.42 7.31 1.17
CA GLU A 4 7.93 7.52 -0.20
C GLU A 4 6.84 6.51 -0.57
N PHE A 5 7.01 5.22 -0.24
CA PHE A 5 5.99 4.20 -0.43
C PHE A 5 4.72 4.54 0.35
N ASP A 6 4.88 4.88 1.63
CA ASP A 6 3.75 5.22 2.52
C ASP A 6 2.92 6.37 1.93
N LYS A 7 3.60 7.41 1.45
CA LYS A 7 2.97 8.55 0.80
C LYS A 7 2.26 8.18 -0.50
N LEU A 8 2.94 7.43 -1.38
CA LEU A 8 2.37 7.04 -2.67
C LEU A 8 1.15 6.13 -2.49
N VAL A 9 1.19 5.20 -1.53
CA VAL A 9 0.03 4.37 -1.21
C VAL A 9 -1.12 5.24 -0.72
N ALA A 10 -0.88 6.17 0.20
CA ALA A 10 -1.93 7.07 0.67
C ALA A 10 -2.54 7.91 -0.46
N GLU A 11 -1.71 8.54 -1.30
CA GLU A 11 -2.19 9.47 -2.32
C GLU A 11 -2.77 8.77 -3.55
N LYS A 12 -2.16 7.67 -4.00
CA LYS A 12 -2.46 7.05 -5.30
C LYS A 12 -3.34 5.82 -5.18
N VAL A 13 -3.18 5.04 -4.12
CA VAL A 13 -4.01 3.86 -3.88
C VAL A 13 -5.24 4.24 -3.06
N MET A 14 -5.05 4.94 -1.93
CA MET A 14 -6.15 5.32 -1.05
C MET A 14 -6.94 6.54 -1.54
N GLY A 15 -6.34 7.38 -2.40
CA GLY A 15 -6.95 8.63 -2.85
C GLY A 15 -6.96 9.72 -1.77
N TRP A 16 -6.15 9.57 -0.72
CA TRP A 16 -6.12 10.50 0.39
C TRP A 16 -5.23 11.69 0.11
N THR A 17 -5.57 12.84 0.70
CA THR A 17 -4.78 14.06 0.56
C THR A 17 -3.88 14.23 1.78
N GLN A 18 -2.58 14.42 1.55
CA GLN A 18 -1.65 14.73 2.63
C GLN A 18 -2.00 16.08 3.27
N ILE A 19 -2.11 16.08 4.59
CA ILE A 19 -2.26 17.27 5.41
C ILE A 19 -1.17 17.33 6.48
N TYR A 20 -0.82 18.54 6.90
CA TYR A 20 0.09 18.74 8.02
C TYR A 20 -0.75 19.01 9.26
N THR A 21 -0.67 18.13 10.25
CA THR A 21 -1.27 18.42 11.55
C THR A 21 -0.26 19.23 12.36
N VAL A 22 -0.72 20.36 12.91
CA VAL A 22 0.04 21.13 13.89
C VAL A 22 -0.28 20.52 15.25
N GLY A 23 0.58 19.63 15.74
CA GLY A 23 0.57 19.21 17.13
C GLY A 23 1.42 20.18 17.96
N TYR A 24 0.93 20.61 19.12
CA TYR A 24 1.81 21.01 20.22
C TYR A 24 1.76 19.85 21.21
N PRO A 25 2.90 19.28 21.67
CA PRO A 25 4.25 19.82 21.64
C PRO A 25 5.19 19.23 20.55
N GLU A 26 4.71 18.34 19.69
CA GLU A 26 5.57 17.63 18.72
C GLU A 26 5.52 18.24 17.30
N PRO A 27 6.65 18.26 16.57
CA PRO A 27 6.73 18.83 15.22
C PRO A 27 5.75 18.16 14.26
N HIS A 28 5.29 18.94 13.27
CA HIS A 28 4.35 18.54 12.22
C HIS A 28 4.33 17.04 11.91
N THR A 29 3.26 16.36 12.32
CA THR A 29 3.05 14.96 11.95
C THR A 29 2.39 14.93 10.56
N ILE A 30 2.87 14.05 9.68
CA ILE A 30 2.19 13.80 8.41
C ILE A 30 0.91 13.04 8.74
N ALA A 31 -0.21 13.59 8.29
CA ALA A 31 -1.50 12.92 8.33
C ALA A 31 -2.14 12.98 6.94
N TYR A 32 -3.17 12.16 6.74
CA TYR A 32 -3.90 12.10 5.49
C TYR A 32 -5.37 12.32 5.77
N LYS A 33 -6.06 12.98 4.83
CA LYS A 33 -7.50 13.18 4.89
C LYS A 33 -8.14 12.38 3.75
N ASP A 34 -9.10 11.54 4.09
CA ASP A 34 -9.87 10.80 3.09
C ASP A 34 -10.98 11.66 2.47
N GLU A 35 -11.69 11.09 1.48
CA GLU A 35 -12.77 11.77 0.75
C GLU A 35 -13.95 12.16 1.65
N GLU A 36 -14.17 11.43 2.75
CA GLU A 36 -15.22 11.70 3.75
C GLU A 36 -14.77 12.76 4.78
N GLY A 37 -13.50 13.15 4.73
CA GLY A 37 -12.90 14.15 5.59
C GLY A 37 -12.39 13.63 6.92
N LYS A 38 -12.32 12.32 7.12
CA LYS A 38 -11.68 11.70 8.27
C LYS A 38 -10.17 11.81 8.15
N THR A 39 -9.53 12.10 9.28
CA THR A 39 -8.08 12.25 9.38
C THR A 39 -7.45 10.93 9.84
N HIS A 40 -6.43 10.49 9.11
CA HIS A 40 -5.62 9.31 9.37
C HIS A 40 -4.18 9.75 9.67
N SER A 41 -3.79 9.71 10.94
CA SER A 41 -2.43 9.99 11.38
C SER A 41 -1.65 8.68 11.58
N GLY A 42 -0.38 8.64 11.17
CA GLY A 42 0.47 7.48 11.40
C GLY A 42 0.33 6.35 10.38
N PHE A 43 -0.31 6.60 9.23
CA PHE A 43 -0.43 5.63 8.15
C PHE A 43 0.96 5.29 7.55
N THR A 44 1.43 4.07 7.80
CA THR A 44 2.79 3.59 7.47
C THR A 44 2.79 2.17 6.88
N PRO A 45 2.13 1.95 5.73
CA PRO A 45 1.93 0.62 5.15
C PRO A 45 3.23 -0.11 4.74
N SER A 46 4.37 0.57 4.61
CA SER A 46 5.66 -0.08 4.32
C SER A 46 6.21 -0.87 5.50
N VAL A 47 5.72 -0.63 6.73
CA VAL A 47 6.21 -1.25 7.96
C VAL A 47 5.11 -1.77 8.88
N ASP A 48 3.89 -1.23 8.79
CA ASP A 48 2.73 -1.71 9.54
C ASP A 48 1.86 -2.63 8.67
N LEU A 49 1.51 -3.80 9.22
CA LEU A 49 0.77 -4.82 8.49
C LEU A 49 -0.71 -4.46 8.34
N GLU A 50 -1.32 -3.80 9.32
CA GLU A 50 -2.74 -3.42 9.29
C GLU A 50 -2.96 -2.35 8.22
N ASP A 51 -2.08 -1.35 8.16
CA ASP A 51 -2.08 -0.31 7.13
C ASP A 51 -1.84 -0.90 5.72
N ALA A 52 -0.88 -1.82 5.58
CA ALA A 52 -0.64 -2.51 4.32
C ALA A 52 -1.88 -3.29 3.87
N TRP A 53 -2.51 -4.01 4.80
CA TRP A 53 -3.72 -4.79 4.54
C TRP A 53 -4.90 -3.90 4.16
N MET A 54 -5.03 -2.72 4.77
CA MET A 54 -6.05 -1.74 4.42
C MET A 54 -5.93 -1.30 2.95
N ALA A 55 -4.71 -1.02 2.49
CA ALA A 55 -4.48 -0.67 1.08
C ALA A 55 -4.79 -1.85 0.14
N LEU A 56 -4.40 -3.06 0.52
CA LEU A 56 -4.67 -4.28 -0.24
C LEU A 56 -6.17 -4.56 -0.39
N ASP A 57 -6.91 -4.43 0.72
CA ASP A 57 -8.35 -4.66 0.79
C ASP A 57 -9.12 -3.65 -0.07
N LYS A 58 -8.70 -2.38 -0.07
CA LYS A 58 -9.24 -1.36 -0.97
C LYS A 58 -9.10 -1.78 -2.44
N VAL A 59 -7.90 -2.16 -2.88
CA VAL A 59 -7.67 -2.61 -4.27
C VAL A 59 -8.51 -3.83 -4.62
N CYS A 60 -8.55 -4.83 -3.73
CA CYS A 60 -9.34 -6.04 -3.94
C CYS A 60 -10.83 -5.73 -4.09
N LYS A 61 -11.37 -4.81 -3.28
CA LYS A 61 -12.77 -4.36 -3.36
C LYS A 61 -13.05 -3.57 -4.63
N ASP A 62 -12.24 -2.56 -4.93
CA ASP A 62 -12.43 -1.65 -6.06
C ASP A 62 -12.34 -2.38 -7.40
N LYS A 63 -11.42 -3.35 -7.52
CA LYS A 63 -11.21 -4.11 -8.75
C LYS A 63 -11.90 -5.47 -8.77
N ASN A 64 -12.55 -5.87 -7.68
CA ASN A 64 -13.15 -7.18 -7.49
C ASN A 64 -12.15 -8.33 -7.77
N TRP A 65 -10.97 -8.18 -7.17
CA TRP A 65 -9.83 -9.09 -7.28
C TRP A 65 -9.57 -9.80 -5.95
N ARG A 66 -8.75 -10.84 -6.02
CA ARG A 66 -8.22 -11.54 -4.86
C ARG A 66 -6.71 -11.45 -4.86
N ALA A 67 -6.14 -11.04 -3.73
CA ALA A 67 -4.70 -11.13 -3.51
C ALA A 67 -4.28 -12.57 -3.18
N ILE A 68 -3.16 -13.00 -3.76
CA ILE A 68 -2.44 -14.22 -3.46
C ILE A 68 -1.09 -13.79 -2.89
N ILE A 69 -0.75 -14.29 -1.71
CA ILE A 69 0.48 -13.90 -1.00
C ILE A 69 1.26 -15.18 -0.72
N ASP A 70 2.40 -15.30 -1.37
CA ASP A 70 3.31 -16.43 -1.22
C ASP A 70 4.59 -15.95 -0.54
N ARG A 71 4.98 -16.60 0.56
CA ARG A 71 6.15 -16.23 1.33
C ARG A 71 7.13 -17.38 1.39
N ASN A 72 8.37 -17.09 0.99
CA ASN A 72 9.50 -17.99 1.18
C ASN A 72 10.42 -17.45 2.30
N GLN A 73 11.61 -18.04 2.47
CA GLN A 73 12.52 -17.68 3.56
C GLN A 73 13.10 -16.27 3.44
N THR A 74 13.21 -15.72 2.23
CA THR A 74 13.93 -14.46 1.96
C THR A 74 13.03 -13.38 1.38
N GLN A 75 11.89 -13.75 0.81
CA GLN A 75 11.02 -12.86 0.05
C GLN A 75 9.53 -13.21 0.25
N THR A 76 8.71 -12.20 0.07
CA THR A 76 7.26 -12.29 -0.06
C THR A 76 6.90 -11.81 -1.46
N GLU A 77 6.07 -12.59 -2.14
CA GLU A 77 5.47 -12.28 -3.42
C GLU A 77 3.97 -12.07 -3.22
N VAL A 78 3.45 -11.02 -3.81
CA VAL A 78 2.02 -10.67 -3.79
C VAL A 78 1.57 -10.57 -5.23
N ASN A 79 0.52 -11.30 -5.60
CA ASN A 79 -0.10 -11.31 -6.92
C ASN A 79 -1.60 -11.06 -6.80
N PHE A 80 -2.23 -10.58 -7.89
CA PHE A 80 -3.69 -10.45 -7.95
C PHE A 80 -4.29 -11.39 -8.98
N LYS A 81 -5.44 -11.98 -8.62
CA LYS A 81 -6.28 -12.77 -9.54
C LYS A 81 -7.65 -12.13 -9.67
N ASN A 82 -8.18 -12.12 -10.88
CA ASN A 82 -9.57 -11.74 -11.11
C ASN A 82 -10.53 -12.87 -10.67
N GLN A 83 -11.84 -12.62 -10.76
CA GLN A 83 -12.85 -13.62 -10.35
C GLN A 83 -12.81 -14.94 -11.15
N MET A 84 -12.26 -14.92 -12.37
CA MET A 84 -12.08 -16.11 -13.19
C MET A 84 -10.79 -16.87 -12.85
N GLY A 85 -10.00 -16.37 -11.89
CA GLY A 85 -8.73 -16.95 -11.47
C GLY A 85 -7.56 -16.64 -12.40
N ALA A 86 -7.74 -15.74 -13.38
CA ALA A 86 -6.67 -15.29 -14.26
C ALA A 86 -5.81 -14.23 -13.55
N ASP A 87 -4.51 -14.29 -13.77
CA ASP A 87 -3.55 -13.36 -13.20
C ASP A 87 -3.80 -11.95 -13.76
N ALA A 88 -3.87 -10.97 -12.86
CA ALA A 88 -4.12 -9.58 -13.21
C ALA A 88 -2.85 -8.84 -13.68
N GLN A 89 -1.72 -9.54 -13.86
CA GLN A 89 -0.42 -9.00 -14.27
C GLN A 89 0.14 -7.89 -13.36
N HIS A 90 -0.26 -7.88 -12.09
CA HIS A 90 0.30 -6.97 -11.08
C HIS A 90 0.86 -7.81 -9.94
N TYR A 91 2.12 -7.55 -9.59
CA TYR A 91 2.86 -8.29 -8.59
C TYR A 91 3.81 -7.40 -7.77
N GLY A 92 4.04 -7.76 -6.52
CA GLY A 92 5.02 -7.13 -5.66
C GLY A 92 5.91 -8.18 -5.04
N ILE A 93 7.22 -8.03 -5.18
CA ILE A 93 8.21 -8.91 -4.54
C ILE A 93 9.07 -8.05 -3.63
N ALA A 94 9.20 -8.44 -2.37
CA ALA A 94 10.08 -7.76 -1.43
C ALA A 94 10.53 -8.69 -0.32
N SER A 95 11.56 -8.28 0.44
CA SER A 95 12.03 -9.01 1.63
C SER A 95 11.02 -9.03 2.78
N THR A 96 10.04 -8.12 2.81
CA THR A 96 9.00 -8.05 3.84
C THR A 96 7.60 -8.13 3.23
N PRO A 97 6.61 -8.73 3.92
CA PRO A 97 5.24 -8.77 3.44
C PRO A 97 4.63 -7.39 3.22
N MET A 98 4.87 -6.45 4.13
CA MET A 98 4.34 -5.09 4.07
C MET A 98 4.84 -4.34 2.83
N LEU A 99 6.14 -4.47 2.52
CA LEU A 99 6.71 -3.85 1.33
C LEU A 99 6.23 -4.53 0.04
N ALA A 100 6.13 -5.86 0.02
CA ALA A 100 5.60 -6.60 -1.13
C ALA A 100 4.15 -6.21 -1.43
N ILE A 101 3.33 -6.03 -0.38
CA ILE A 101 1.96 -5.52 -0.51
C ILE A 101 1.99 -4.11 -1.09
N CYS A 102 2.79 -3.19 -0.55
CA CYS A 102 2.90 -1.82 -1.05
C CYS A 102 3.27 -1.76 -2.54
N LEU A 103 4.26 -2.57 -2.95
CA LEU A 103 4.68 -2.66 -4.34
C LEU A 103 3.54 -3.14 -5.24
N ALA A 104 2.89 -4.24 -4.85
CA ALA A 104 1.80 -4.81 -5.63
C ALA A 104 0.63 -3.83 -5.80
N VAL A 105 0.21 -3.13 -4.72
CA VAL A 105 -0.89 -2.16 -4.80
C VAL A 105 -0.51 -0.93 -5.62
N LEU A 106 0.74 -0.46 -5.57
CA LEU A 106 1.22 0.68 -6.36
C LEU A 106 1.29 0.35 -7.85
N GLU A 107 1.65 -0.88 -8.20
CA GLU A 107 1.63 -1.31 -9.59
C GLU A 107 0.22 -1.26 -10.19
N THR A 108 -0.80 -1.53 -9.37
CA THR A 108 -2.21 -1.47 -9.81
C THR A 108 -2.67 -0.06 -10.23
N VAL A 109 -1.93 0.98 -9.83
CA VAL A 109 -2.13 2.38 -10.21
C VAL A 109 -1.04 2.90 -11.16
N GLY A 110 -0.26 2.00 -11.76
CA GLY A 110 0.75 2.31 -12.77
C GLY A 110 2.10 2.79 -12.22
N ILE A 111 2.34 2.60 -10.92
CA ILE A 111 3.62 2.97 -10.29
C ILE A 111 4.42 1.69 -10.08
N VAL A 112 5.41 1.49 -10.95
CA VAL A 112 6.30 0.33 -10.94
C VAL A 112 7.63 0.75 -10.32
N PHE A 113 8.14 -0.05 -9.38
CA PHE A 113 9.50 0.07 -8.90
C PHE A 113 10.32 -1.06 -9.51
N GLU A 114 11.39 -0.70 -10.21
CA GLU A 114 12.38 -1.67 -10.67
C GLU A 114 13.27 -2.02 -9.46
N GLU A 115 13.13 -3.22 -8.90
CA GLU A 115 14.20 -3.77 -8.04
C GLU A 115 15.16 -4.58 -8.92
N GLU A 116 16.42 -4.11 -8.96
CA GLU A 116 17.56 -4.92 -9.40
C GLU A 116 17.71 -6.07 -8.40
N PHE A 117 17.46 -7.30 -8.85
CA PHE A 117 17.64 -8.53 -8.06
C PHE A 117 19.11 -9.00 -8.05
#